data_AF-A0A952ZER1-F1
#
_entry.id   AF-A0A952ZER1-F1
#
_cell.length_a   1.000
_cell.length_b   1.000
_cell.length_c   1.000
_cell.angle_alpha   90.00
_cell.angle_beta   90.00
_cell.angle_gamma   90.00
#
_symmetry.space_group_name_H-M   'P 1'
#
loop_
_entity.id
_entity.type
_entity.pdbx_description
1 polymer ?
#
loop_
_entity_poly.entity_id
_entity_poly.type
_entity_poly.pdbx_seq_one_letter_code
_entity_poly.pdbx_strand_id
1 'polypeptide(L)'
;MTKRSSPYSVCVVVIAILFTIFHSAISLAQSVSTSNESVISLQECDAAASHPNDPRRTAPGVSDEQLIPGRAIQLCEKAVQLNPTNARAKFELARAYWLGQDDKKAFRLFAQAGNNYPPALKYIGDAYLEGRGLPKGENQDANTALVWYKRSCGNLCKSASTVPGFPDARNAVNELTQRLQEERDVNIHTNKHENRTKASFNIFQMPEIIKALYNGTPIDWQGHAYVAQYLDGFISEMHEKILFLNGGQFCAPLISAEATSRLGPLKQRASYGALGGGGYDNMLNGPQRTQMVTDAGRRDALMLFNKFGCESGVSRTIIKNMNIALSRSEDTYSSVSRDMLNSMDRPGVPGFMYKENTYANLGKPVDGSRDENKIIARLNAFEKTLDDDGHMGFNFAKEHPSAPCVVPRDIAIAVESATKFQAACKKYKELR
;
A
#
# COMPACT_ATOMS: atom_id res chain seq x y z
N MET A 1 18.87 -28.72 95.88
CA MET A 1 18.91 -27.53 94.99
C MET A 1 17.84 -27.70 93.92
N THR A 2 16.62 -27.22 94.16
CA THR A 2 15.52 -27.23 93.19
C THR A 2 15.41 -25.83 92.58
N LYS A 3 15.77 -25.73 91.30
CA LYS A 3 15.77 -24.49 90.52
C LYS A 3 14.31 -24.07 90.26
N ARG A 4 13.82 -23.03 90.96
CA ARG A 4 12.52 -22.40 90.66
C ARG A 4 12.64 -21.65 89.33
N SER A 5 11.91 -22.09 88.31
CA SER A 5 11.77 -21.40 87.04
C SER A 5 10.91 -20.14 87.21
N SER A 6 11.39 -19.06 86.60
CA SER A 6 10.79 -17.72 86.64
C SER A 6 9.47 -17.68 85.82
N PRO A 7 8.38 -17.11 86.35
CA PRO A 7 7.08 -17.06 85.66
C PRO A 7 7.10 -16.27 84.35
N TYR A 8 8.13 -15.43 84.14
CA TYR A 8 8.32 -14.68 82.90
C TYR A 8 8.68 -15.57 81.70
N SER A 9 9.22 -16.77 81.93
CA SER A 9 9.65 -17.66 80.83
C SER A 9 8.47 -18.35 80.13
N VAL A 10 7.33 -18.52 80.80
CA VAL A 10 6.15 -19.19 80.23
C VAL A 10 5.35 -18.22 79.36
N CYS A 11 5.27 -16.94 79.75
CA CYS A 11 4.54 -15.92 79.00
C CYS A 11 5.17 -15.62 77.62
N VAL A 12 6.50 -15.56 77.53
CA VAL A 12 7.22 -15.30 76.28
C VAL A 12 7.00 -16.42 75.25
N VAL A 13 6.95 -17.67 75.71
CA VAL A 13 6.73 -18.84 74.83
C VAL A 13 5.31 -18.86 74.26
N VAL A 14 4.30 -18.51 75.07
CA VAL A 14 2.90 -18.48 74.62
C VAL A 14 2.66 -17.37 73.59
N ILE A 15 3.24 -16.17 73.79
CA ILE A 15 3.12 -15.06 72.83
C ILE A 15 3.81 -15.40 71.50
N ALA A 16 4.98 -16.05 71.55
CA ALA A 16 5.69 -16.48 70.35
C ALA A 16 4.90 -17.54 69.54
N ILE A 17 4.25 -18.49 70.22
CA ILE A 17 3.40 -19.51 69.58
C ILE A 17 2.13 -18.88 68.97
N LEU A 18 1.51 -17.90 69.64
CA LEU A 18 0.34 -17.21 69.08
C LEU A 18 0.71 -16.35 67.86
N PHE A 19 1.89 -15.72 67.84
CA PHE A 19 2.36 -14.95 66.69
C PHE A 19 2.67 -15.81 65.46
N THR A 20 3.20 -17.03 65.64
CA THR A 20 3.45 -17.96 64.53
C THR A 20 2.16 -18.55 63.98
N ILE A 21 1.17 -18.85 64.82
CA ILE A 21 -0.15 -19.32 64.38
C ILE A 21 -0.89 -18.19 63.61
N PHE A 22 -0.81 -16.93 64.07
CA PHE A 22 -1.44 -15.80 63.36
C PHE A 22 -0.78 -15.47 62.02
N HIS A 23 0.56 -15.55 61.89
CA HIS A 23 1.24 -15.37 60.61
C HIS A 23 0.90 -16.46 59.58
N SER A 24 0.66 -17.69 60.05
CA SER A 24 0.30 -18.82 59.17
C SER A 24 -1.08 -18.62 58.51
N ALA A 25 -2.04 -18.03 59.23
CA ALA A 25 -3.40 -17.83 58.73
C ALA A 25 -3.50 -16.71 57.67
N ILE A 26 -2.66 -15.67 57.77
CA ILE A 26 -2.68 -14.53 56.83
C ILE A 26 -2.14 -14.93 55.44
N SER A 27 -1.13 -15.81 55.37
CA SER A 27 -0.58 -16.28 54.08
C SER A 27 -1.56 -17.14 53.26
N LEU A 28 -2.50 -17.85 53.89
CA LEU A 28 -3.50 -18.65 53.15
C LEU A 28 -4.60 -17.80 52.50
N ALA A 29 -4.97 -16.66 53.08
CA ALA A 29 -6.02 -15.81 52.52
C ALA A 29 -5.58 -15.08 51.23
N GLN A 30 -4.29 -14.76 51.11
CA GLN A 30 -3.75 -14.04 49.94
C GLN A 30 -3.60 -14.95 48.69
N SER A 31 -3.43 -16.26 48.87
CA SER A 31 -3.25 -17.20 47.75
C SER A 31 -4.58 -17.58 47.06
N VAL A 32 -5.71 -17.52 47.77
CA VAL A 32 -7.02 -17.83 47.19
C VAL A 32 -7.55 -16.67 46.31
N SER A 33 -7.31 -15.42 46.71
CA SER A 33 -7.76 -14.26 45.93
C SER A 33 -7.02 -14.12 44.59
N THR A 34 -5.71 -14.40 44.57
CA THR A 34 -4.87 -14.26 43.37
C THR A 34 -5.14 -15.33 42.32
N SER A 35 -5.48 -16.55 42.74
CA SER A 35 -5.85 -17.64 41.83
C SER A 35 -7.20 -17.41 41.15
N ASN A 36 -8.16 -16.74 41.80
CA ASN A 36 -9.44 -16.43 41.16
C ASN A 36 -9.31 -15.33 40.10
N GLU A 37 -8.52 -14.28 40.37
CA GLU A 37 -8.29 -13.21 39.40
C GLU A 37 -7.53 -13.69 38.16
N SER A 38 -6.54 -14.57 38.33
CA SER A 38 -5.78 -15.13 37.21
C SER A 38 -6.67 -15.96 36.28
N VAL A 39 -7.64 -16.71 36.81
CA VAL A 39 -8.63 -17.47 36.03
C VAL A 39 -9.60 -16.54 35.30
N ILE A 40 -10.14 -15.52 35.98
CA ILE A 40 -11.07 -14.56 35.38
C ILE A 40 -10.39 -13.81 34.23
N SER A 41 -9.18 -13.29 34.43
CA SER A 41 -8.45 -12.56 33.37
C SER A 41 -8.17 -13.43 32.15
N LEU A 42 -7.89 -14.72 32.34
CA LEU A 42 -7.73 -15.66 31.23
C LEU A 42 -9.03 -15.84 30.45
N GLN A 43 -10.16 -16.02 31.13
CA GLN A 43 -11.47 -16.14 30.49
C GLN A 43 -11.88 -14.88 29.72
N GLU A 44 -11.58 -13.69 30.25
CA GLU A 44 -11.82 -12.42 29.57
C GLU A 44 -10.96 -12.29 28.29
N CYS A 45 -9.69 -12.70 28.36
CA CYS A 45 -8.83 -12.76 27.18
C CYS A 45 -9.36 -13.78 26.15
N ASP A 46 -9.75 -14.97 26.59
CA ASP A 46 -10.31 -16.01 25.72
C ASP A 46 -11.54 -15.50 24.97
N ALA A 47 -12.47 -14.84 25.68
CA ALA A 47 -13.69 -14.29 25.10
C ALA A 47 -13.42 -13.17 24.07
N ALA A 48 -12.28 -12.48 24.17
CA ALA A 48 -11.91 -11.39 23.29
C ALA A 48 -11.03 -11.83 22.10
N ALA A 49 -10.26 -12.92 22.24
CA ALA A 49 -9.17 -13.24 21.34
C ALA A 49 -9.00 -14.72 20.97
N SER A 50 -9.81 -15.63 21.51
CA SER A 50 -9.68 -17.05 21.21
C SER A 50 -9.88 -17.33 19.72
N HIS A 51 -9.02 -18.17 19.13
CA HIS A 51 -9.12 -18.53 17.72
C HIS A 51 -10.23 -19.59 17.51
N PRO A 52 -11.13 -19.47 16.52
CA PRO A 52 -12.26 -20.39 16.32
C PRO A 52 -11.89 -21.87 16.24
N ASN A 53 -10.77 -22.15 15.57
CA ASN A 53 -10.25 -23.51 15.36
C ASN A 53 -9.25 -23.97 16.44
N ASP A 54 -9.05 -23.20 17.52
CA ASP A 54 -8.17 -23.62 18.61
C ASP A 54 -8.83 -24.76 19.42
N PRO A 55 -8.28 -25.99 19.41
CA PRO A 55 -8.88 -27.11 20.13
C PRO A 55 -8.80 -26.96 21.65
N ARG A 56 -7.96 -26.06 22.17
CA ARG A 56 -7.79 -25.83 23.61
C ARG A 56 -8.63 -24.66 24.11
N ARG A 57 -9.56 -24.14 23.30
CA ARG A 57 -10.41 -23.01 23.66
C ARG A 57 -11.39 -23.29 24.81
N THR A 58 -11.65 -22.27 25.61
CA THR A 58 -12.52 -22.25 26.82
C THR A 58 -13.72 -21.31 26.65
N ALA A 59 -13.67 -20.44 25.65
CA ALA A 59 -14.73 -19.53 25.25
C ALA A 59 -15.12 -19.79 23.77
N PRO A 60 -16.25 -19.24 23.29
CA PRO A 60 -16.49 -19.12 21.86
C PRO A 60 -15.31 -18.44 21.17
N GLY A 61 -14.88 -18.96 20.02
CA GLY A 61 -13.81 -18.31 19.26
C GLY A 61 -14.32 -17.05 18.58
N VAL A 62 -13.42 -16.09 18.40
CA VAL A 62 -13.64 -14.80 17.75
C VAL A 62 -12.94 -14.84 16.40
N SER A 63 -13.65 -14.66 15.28
CA SER A 63 -13.01 -14.64 13.95
C SER A 63 -12.03 -13.47 13.81
N ASP A 64 -11.15 -13.51 12.81
CA ASP A 64 -10.19 -12.41 12.58
C ASP A 64 -10.92 -11.09 12.30
N GLU A 65 -12.08 -11.13 11.64
CA GLU A 65 -12.91 -9.96 11.31
C GLU A 65 -13.67 -9.39 12.52
N GLN A 66 -14.00 -10.24 13.50
CA GLN A 66 -14.73 -9.85 14.70
C GLN A 66 -13.82 -9.37 15.82
N LEU A 67 -12.52 -9.71 15.76
CA LEU A 67 -11.57 -9.36 16.80
C LEU A 67 -11.30 -7.85 16.77
N ILE A 68 -11.41 -7.20 17.93
CA ILE A 68 -11.09 -5.78 18.10
C ILE A 68 -9.71 -5.68 18.78
N PRO A 69 -8.62 -5.37 18.05
CA PRO A 69 -7.26 -5.53 18.57
C PRO A 69 -6.99 -4.78 19.86
N GLY A 70 -7.41 -3.50 19.95
CA GLY A 70 -7.16 -2.67 21.14
C GLY A 70 -7.79 -3.25 22.41
N ARG A 71 -9.03 -3.75 22.33
CA ARG A 71 -9.72 -4.36 23.47
C ARG A 71 -9.10 -5.71 23.85
N ALA A 72 -8.79 -6.53 22.86
CA ALA A 72 -8.15 -7.84 23.06
C ALA A 72 -6.75 -7.69 23.69
N ILE A 73 -5.93 -6.76 23.20
CA ILE A 73 -4.59 -6.48 23.75
C ILE A 73 -4.70 -6.14 25.24
N GLN A 74 -5.58 -5.20 25.62
CA GLN A 74 -5.74 -4.79 27.01
C GLN A 74 -6.08 -5.96 27.95
N LEU A 75 -7.03 -6.81 27.55
CA LEU A 75 -7.46 -7.96 28.35
C LEU A 75 -6.38 -9.05 28.42
N CYS A 76 -5.76 -9.35 27.28
CA CYS A 76 -4.77 -10.41 27.20
C CYS A 76 -3.40 -10.03 27.80
N GLU A 77 -3.04 -8.74 27.85
CA GLU A 77 -1.89 -8.27 28.61
C GLU A 77 -2.06 -8.55 30.11
N LYS A 78 -3.25 -8.25 30.66
CA LYS A 78 -3.57 -8.58 32.06
C LYS A 78 -3.49 -10.10 32.28
N ALA A 79 -4.06 -10.89 31.37
CA ALA A 79 -4.02 -12.35 31.46
C ALA A 79 -2.58 -12.90 31.45
N VAL A 80 -1.71 -12.40 30.56
CA VAL A 80 -0.29 -12.80 30.49
C VAL A 80 0.50 -12.33 31.71
N GLN A 81 0.21 -11.15 32.25
CA GLN A 81 0.85 -10.66 33.48
C GLN A 81 0.54 -11.57 34.68
N LEU A 82 -0.72 -11.99 34.82
CA LEU A 82 -1.15 -12.88 35.90
C LEU A 82 -0.80 -14.35 35.64
N ASN A 83 -0.59 -14.74 34.38
CA ASN A 83 -0.29 -16.11 33.96
C ASN A 83 0.92 -16.18 32.99
N PRO A 84 2.14 -15.78 33.42
CA PRO A 84 3.28 -15.58 32.53
C PRO A 84 3.84 -16.86 31.89
N THR A 85 3.44 -18.04 32.37
CA THR A 85 3.82 -19.34 31.80
C THR A 85 2.72 -19.94 30.91
N ASN A 86 1.53 -19.33 30.88
CA ASN A 86 0.41 -19.83 30.11
C ASN A 86 0.61 -19.54 28.61
N ALA A 87 0.89 -20.60 27.84
CA ALA A 87 1.16 -20.49 26.41
C ALA A 87 -0.06 -20.00 25.62
N ARG A 88 -1.28 -20.27 26.09
CA ARG A 88 -2.51 -19.85 25.44
C ARG A 88 -2.74 -18.34 25.58
N ALA A 89 -2.62 -17.81 26.79
CA ALA A 89 -2.71 -16.36 27.01
C ALA A 89 -1.70 -15.59 26.15
N LYS A 90 -0.47 -16.11 26.02
CA LYS A 90 0.55 -15.54 25.13
C LYS A 90 0.17 -15.60 23.66
N PHE A 91 -0.38 -16.73 23.21
CA PHE A 91 -0.86 -16.88 21.84
C PHE A 91 -1.99 -15.91 21.52
N GLU A 92 -2.98 -15.79 22.40
CA GLU A 92 -4.13 -14.90 22.19
C GLU A 92 -3.70 -13.42 22.19
N LEU A 93 -2.78 -13.03 23.09
CA LEU A 93 -2.16 -11.71 23.05
C LEU A 93 -1.37 -11.49 21.74
N ALA A 94 -0.62 -12.49 21.30
CA ALA A 94 0.14 -12.43 20.06
C ALA A 94 -0.77 -12.26 18.84
N ARG A 95 -1.90 -12.98 18.79
CA ARG A 95 -2.92 -12.85 17.74
C ARG A 95 -3.54 -11.45 17.74
N ALA A 96 -3.84 -10.90 18.92
CA ALA A 96 -4.34 -9.53 19.02
C ALA A 96 -3.33 -8.50 18.47
N TYR A 97 -2.03 -8.67 18.78
CA TYR A 97 -0.96 -7.84 18.19
C TYR A 97 -0.80 -8.05 16.67
N TRP A 98 -0.91 -9.28 16.19
CA TRP A 98 -0.81 -9.62 14.76
C TRP A 98 -1.90 -8.92 13.93
N LEU A 99 -3.15 -8.94 14.41
CA LEU A 99 -4.27 -8.26 13.77
C LEU A 99 -4.22 -6.73 13.99
N GLY A 100 -3.58 -6.28 15.07
CA GLY A 100 -3.23 -4.89 15.32
C GLY A 100 -1.98 -4.39 14.59
N GLN A 101 -1.37 -5.21 13.72
CA GLN A 101 -0.18 -4.89 12.91
C GLN A 101 1.10 -4.56 13.72
N ASP A 102 1.18 -4.96 14.99
CA ASP A 102 2.43 -4.93 15.77
C ASP A 102 3.15 -6.29 15.63
N ASP A 103 3.57 -6.57 14.40
CA ASP A 103 4.09 -7.89 14.00
C ASP A 103 5.31 -8.33 14.82
N LYS A 104 6.14 -7.37 15.27
CA LYS A 104 7.33 -7.66 16.08
C LYS A 104 6.96 -8.18 17.47
N LYS A 105 5.95 -7.58 18.13
CA LYS A 105 5.47 -8.10 19.42
C LYS A 105 4.74 -9.42 19.24
N ALA A 106 3.92 -9.54 18.18
CA ALA A 106 3.23 -10.77 17.84
C ALA A 106 4.20 -11.95 17.68
N PHE A 107 5.21 -11.82 16.82
CA PHE A 107 6.20 -12.87 16.58
C PHE A 107 6.91 -13.31 17.86
N ARG A 108 7.35 -12.36 18.68
CA ARG A 108 8.00 -12.64 19.97
C ARG A 108 7.12 -13.48 20.89
N LEU A 109 5.83 -13.16 21.00
CA LEU A 109 4.91 -13.88 21.86
C LEU A 109 4.53 -15.24 21.27
N PHE A 110 4.37 -15.35 19.94
CA PHE A 110 4.21 -16.64 19.27
C PHE A 110 5.41 -17.55 19.54
N ALA A 111 6.65 -17.05 19.45
CA ALA A 111 7.86 -17.81 19.76
C ALA A 111 7.89 -18.30 21.22
N GLN A 112 7.46 -17.46 22.17
CA GLN A 112 7.35 -17.85 23.58
C GLN A 112 6.28 -18.92 23.84
N ALA A 113 5.16 -18.87 23.11
CA ALA A 113 4.08 -19.86 23.21
C ALA A 113 4.41 -21.17 22.45
N GLY A 114 5.16 -21.06 21.35
CA GLY A 114 5.34 -22.10 20.34
C GLY A 114 5.98 -23.39 20.82
N ASN A 115 6.69 -23.39 21.95
CA ASN A 115 7.26 -24.62 22.50
C ASN A 115 6.21 -25.71 22.75
N ASN A 116 4.98 -25.35 23.13
CA ASN A 116 3.91 -26.30 23.48
C ASN A 116 2.50 -25.90 22.99
N TYR A 117 2.40 -24.92 22.09
CA TYR A 117 1.11 -24.41 21.61
C TYR A 117 1.02 -24.46 20.08
N PRO A 118 0.34 -25.50 19.53
CA PRO A 118 0.22 -25.69 18.08
C PRO A 118 -0.27 -24.46 17.29
N PRO A 119 -1.31 -23.71 17.73
CA PRO A 119 -1.72 -22.50 17.03
C PRO A 119 -0.58 -21.47 16.88
N ALA A 120 0.22 -21.24 17.93
CA ALA A 120 1.34 -20.30 17.88
C ALA A 120 2.40 -20.72 16.86
N LEU A 121 2.70 -22.03 16.76
CA LEU A 121 3.63 -22.55 15.75
C LEU A 121 3.15 -22.29 14.32
N LYS A 122 1.82 -22.32 14.07
CA LYS A 122 1.27 -21.99 12.74
C LYS A 122 1.54 -20.54 12.40
N TYR A 123 1.28 -19.62 13.32
CA TYR A 123 1.53 -18.18 13.08
C TYR A 123 3.02 -17.84 12.95
N ILE A 124 3.93 -18.62 13.56
CA ILE A 124 5.37 -18.51 13.23
C ILE A 124 5.61 -18.90 11.77
N GLY A 125 4.96 -19.96 11.28
CA GLY A 125 4.99 -20.33 9.86
C GLY A 125 4.47 -19.20 8.96
N ASP A 126 3.34 -18.58 9.31
CA ASP A 126 2.79 -17.43 8.58
C ASP A 126 3.78 -16.25 8.56
N ALA A 127 4.42 -15.94 9.68
CA ALA A 127 5.43 -14.89 9.76
C ALA A 127 6.62 -15.14 8.81
N TYR A 128 7.10 -16.38 8.70
CA TYR A 128 8.14 -16.74 7.74
C TYR A 128 7.63 -16.75 6.29
N LEU A 129 6.37 -17.11 6.06
CA LEU A 129 5.77 -17.11 4.73
C LEU A 129 5.53 -15.69 4.20
N GLU A 130 5.18 -14.76 5.09
CA GLU A 130 4.83 -13.36 4.76
C GLU A 130 5.97 -12.36 5.02
N GLY A 131 7.05 -12.78 5.69
CA GLY A 131 8.14 -11.89 6.08
C GLY A 131 7.79 -10.93 7.24
N ARG A 132 6.75 -11.23 8.02
CA ARG A 132 6.20 -10.30 9.03
C ARG A 132 6.82 -10.49 10.40
N GLY A 133 7.28 -9.39 11.00
CA GLY A 133 7.73 -9.36 12.40
C GLY A 133 8.97 -10.20 12.70
N LEU A 134 9.67 -10.69 11.67
CA LEU A 134 10.81 -11.60 11.80
C LEU A 134 11.97 -10.96 12.59
N PRO A 135 12.78 -11.77 13.29
CA PRO A 135 14.00 -11.29 13.94
C PRO A 135 14.99 -10.67 12.96
N LYS A 136 15.85 -9.77 13.45
CA LYS A 136 16.89 -9.17 12.61
C LYS A 136 17.80 -10.24 12.01
N GLY A 137 17.95 -10.22 10.68
CA GLY A 137 18.78 -11.17 9.93
C GLY A 137 18.01 -12.37 9.35
N GLU A 138 16.76 -12.56 9.78
CA GLU A 138 15.84 -13.52 9.18
C GLU A 138 15.09 -12.85 8.01
N ASN A 139 14.75 -13.64 6.99
CA ASN A 139 13.97 -13.19 5.84
C ASN A 139 12.78 -14.12 5.59
N GLN A 140 11.87 -13.68 4.74
CA GLN A 140 10.78 -14.50 4.22
C GLN A 140 11.35 -15.80 3.62
N ASP A 141 10.87 -16.95 4.08
CA ASP A 141 11.33 -18.27 3.62
C ASP A 141 10.20 -19.30 3.72
N ALA A 142 9.70 -19.72 2.56
CA ALA A 142 8.67 -20.74 2.42
C ALA A 142 9.08 -22.12 2.96
N ASN A 143 10.36 -22.50 2.86
CA ASN A 143 10.79 -23.79 3.39
C ASN A 143 10.78 -23.78 4.92
N THR A 144 11.26 -22.70 5.53
CA THR A 144 11.17 -22.51 6.98
C THR A 144 9.73 -22.45 7.46
N ALA A 145 8.85 -21.73 6.74
CA ALA A 145 7.41 -21.72 7.03
C ALA A 145 6.80 -23.14 7.04
N LEU A 146 7.12 -23.96 6.03
CA LEU A 146 6.65 -25.34 5.95
C LEU A 146 7.11 -26.20 7.13
N VAL A 147 8.33 -26.02 7.63
CA VAL A 147 8.84 -26.70 8.83
C VAL A 147 7.98 -26.35 10.04
N TRP A 148 7.66 -25.07 10.23
CA TRP A 148 6.79 -24.62 11.32
C TRP A 148 5.36 -25.14 11.21
N TYR A 149 4.77 -25.11 10.01
CA TYR A 149 3.44 -25.68 9.78
C TYR A 149 3.39 -27.18 10.08
N LYS A 150 4.39 -27.95 9.65
CA LYS A 150 4.48 -29.39 9.98
C LYS A 150 4.58 -29.62 11.49
N ARG A 151 5.35 -28.79 12.19
CA ARG A 151 5.48 -28.87 13.66
C ARG A 151 4.17 -28.52 14.36
N SER A 152 3.46 -27.48 13.90
CA SER A 152 2.14 -27.09 14.39
C SER A 152 1.08 -28.17 14.16
N CYS A 153 1.08 -28.75 12.96
CA CYS A 153 0.18 -29.83 12.61
C CYS A 153 0.44 -31.10 13.46
N GLY A 154 1.69 -31.35 13.84
CA GLY A 154 2.07 -32.47 14.69
C GLY A 154 1.62 -33.79 14.09
N ASN A 155 0.93 -34.61 14.89
CA ASN A 155 0.44 -35.92 14.43
C ASN A 155 -0.75 -35.83 13.46
N LEU A 156 -1.45 -34.68 13.34
CA LEU A 156 -2.52 -34.51 12.34
C LEU A 156 -2.01 -34.65 10.90
N CYS A 157 -0.72 -34.43 10.68
CA CYS A 157 -0.10 -34.52 9.35
C CYS A 157 0.31 -35.94 8.95
N LYS A 158 0.19 -36.93 9.85
CA LYS A 158 0.62 -38.32 9.58
C LYS A 158 -0.51 -39.27 9.19
N SER A 159 -1.74 -38.76 9.04
CA SER A 159 -2.99 -39.51 8.85
C SER A 159 -3.32 -40.43 10.05
N ALA A 160 -4.54 -40.34 10.57
CA ALA A 160 -5.08 -41.12 11.69
C ALA A 160 -4.39 -40.96 13.06
N SER A 161 -4.40 -39.75 13.64
CA SER A 161 -3.95 -39.55 15.04
C SER A 161 -4.99 -38.91 15.94
N THR A 162 -4.98 -39.34 17.19
CA THR A 162 -5.87 -38.99 18.31
C THR A 162 -5.40 -37.77 19.14
N VAL A 163 -4.26 -37.16 18.79
CA VAL A 163 -3.73 -35.96 19.48
C VAL A 163 -4.12 -34.70 18.70
N PRO A 164 -4.67 -33.65 19.34
CA PRO A 164 -5.14 -32.46 18.65
C PRO A 164 -3.95 -31.58 18.21
N GLY A 165 -3.55 -31.69 16.95
CA GLY A 165 -2.82 -30.62 16.27
C GLY A 165 -3.76 -29.44 15.95
N PHE A 166 -3.23 -28.40 15.34
CA PHE A 166 -4.05 -27.26 14.90
C PHE A 166 -4.60 -27.52 13.48
N PRO A 167 -5.93 -27.61 13.26
CA PRO A 167 -6.50 -27.96 11.96
C PRO A 167 -6.02 -27.05 10.81
N ASP A 168 -5.87 -25.76 11.06
CA ASP A 168 -5.46 -24.80 10.02
C ASP A 168 -4.01 -25.02 9.57
N ALA A 169 -3.17 -25.58 10.46
CA ALA A 169 -1.81 -25.94 10.09
C ALA A 169 -1.75 -27.07 9.05
N ARG A 170 -2.71 -28.00 9.07
CA ARG A 170 -2.79 -29.06 8.04
C ARG A 170 -3.09 -28.47 6.67
N ASN A 171 -4.03 -27.51 6.61
CA ASN A 171 -4.36 -26.83 5.36
C ASN A 171 -3.15 -26.05 4.84
N ALA A 172 -2.46 -25.32 5.73
CA ALA A 172 -1.23 -24.61 5.39
C ALA A 172 -0.10 -25.52 4.88
N VAL A 173 0.09 -26.70 5.49
CA VAL A 173 1.05 -27.72 4.98
C VAL A 173 0.68 -28.15 3.57
N ASN A 174 -0.58 -28.49 3.32
CA ASN A 174 -1.02 -28.99 2.01
C ASN A 174 -0.84 -27.92 0.93
N GLU A 175 -1.32 -26.71 1.19
CA GLU A 175 -1.22 -25.58 0.25
C GLU A 175 0.24 -25.24 -0.06
N LEU A 176 1.08 -25.08 0.97
CA LEU A 176 2.48 -24.69 0.76
C LEU A 176 3.31 -25.81 0.13
N THR A 177 3.02 -27.07 0.45
CA THR A 177 3.67 -28.22 -0.21
C THR A 177 3.32 -28.27 -1.69
N GLN A 178 2.05 -28.04 -2.03
CA GLN A 178 1.63 -27.98 -3.43
C GLN A 178 2.34 -26.84 -4.17
N ARG A 179 2.37 -25.63 -3.59
CA ARG A 179 3.07 -24.48 -4.19
C ARG A 179 4.56 -24.76 -4.44
N LEU A 180 5.27 -25.31 -3.45
CA LEU A 180 6.68 -25.66 -3.58
C LEU A 180 6.92 -26.79 -4.60
N GLN A 181 5.97 -27.73 -4.71
CA GLN A 181 6.05 -28.76 -5.75
C GLN A 181 5.87 -28.16 -7.14
N GLU A 182 4.90 -27.27 -7.32
CA GLU A 182 4.67 -26.57 -8.57
C GLU A 182 5.90 -25.74 -8.98
N GLU A 183 6.54 -25.04 -8.05
CA GLU A 183 7.79 -24.30 -8.27
C GLU A 183 8.96 -25.21 -8.68
N ARG A 184 9.10 -26.39 -8.06
CA ARG A 184 10.11 -27.38 -8.45
C ARG A 184 9.86 -27.96 -9.83
N ASP A 185 8.60 -28.28 -10.14
CA ASP A 185 8.22 -28.83 -11.44
C ASP A 185 8.42 -27.81 -12.57
N VAL A 186 8.27 -26.51 -12.27
CA VAL A 186 8.61 -25.41 -13.19
C VAL A 186 10.12 -25.39 -13.48
N ASN A 187 10.96 -25.54 -12.45
CA ASN A 187 12.42 -25.49 -12.62
C ASN A 187 12.99 -26.70 -13.38
N ILE A 188 12.32 -27.86 -13.35
CA ILE A 188 12.74 -29.07 -14.08
C ILE A 188 12.38 -29.00 -15.58
N HIS A 189 11.39 -28.20 -15.96
CA HIS A 189 10.87 -28.12 -17.33
C HIS A 189 11.23 -26.80 -18.03
N THR A 190 12.46 -26.29 -17.91
CA THR A 190 12.92 -25.01 -18.49
C THR A 190 12.92 -24.91 -20.04
N ASN A 191 12.30 -25.85 -20.76
CA ASN A 191 11.82 -25.66 -22.15
C ASN A 191 10.30 -25.34 -22.25
N LYS A 192 9.58 -25.26 -21.13
CA LYS A 192 8.11 -25.07 -20.99
C LYS A 192 7.77 -23.79 -20.22
N HIS A 193 8.75 -22.91 -19.99
CA HIS A 193 8.56 -21.67 -19.24
C HIS A 193 7.69 -20.64 -19.99
N GLU A 194 7.65 -20.68 -21.33
CA GLU A 194 6.79 -19.79 -22.13
C GLU A 194 5.28 -20.04 -21.96
N ASN A 195 4.87 -21.28 -21.66
CA ASN A 195 3.45 -21.63 -21.66
C ASN A 195 2.76 -21.37 -20.30
N ARG A 196 3.50 -21.28 -19.19
CA ARG A 196 2.91 -21.03 -17.85
C ARG A 196 2.79 -19.55 -17.51
N THR A 197 3.72 -18.70 -17.92
CA THR A 197 3.53 -17.24 -17.79
C THR A 197 2.34 -16.79 -18.65
N LYS A 198 2.16 -17.38 -19.84
CA LYS A 198 0.96 -17.14 -20.66
C LYS A 198 -0.37 -17.47 -19.95
N ALA A 199 -0.42 -18.51 -19.13
CA ALA A 199 -1.62 -18.88 -18.36
C ALA A 199 -1.80 -18.07 -17.06
N SER A 200 -0.70 -17.64 -16.43
CA SER A 200 -0.75 -16.88 -15.17
C SER A 200 -1.19 -15.43 -15.35
N PHE A 201 -1.07 -14.87 -16.55
CA PHE A 201 -1.48 -13.49 -16.82
C PHE A 201 -2.99 -13.31 -17.01
N ASN A 202 -3.77 -14.37 -17.17
CA ASN A 202 -5.23 -14.27 -17.33
C ASN A 202 -5.96 -13.80 -16.06
N ILE A 203 -5.25 -13.70 -14.93
CA ILE A 203 -5.78 -13.12 -13.69
C ILE A 203 -5.94 -11.60 -13.80
N PHE A 204 -5.14 -10.95 -14.63
CA PHE A 204 -5.11 -9.49 -14.79
C PHE A 204 -6.29 -9.05 -15.64
N GLN A 205 -6.77 -7.84 -15.41
CA GLN A 205 -7.84 -7.23 -16.18
C GLN A 205 -7.40 -6.86 -17.59
N MET A 206 -6.14 -6.48 -17.76
CA MET A 206 -5.51 -6.25 -19.06
C MET A 206 -4.37 -7.24 -19.29
N PRO A 207 -4.69 -8.54 -19.51
CA PRO A 207 -3.69 -9.60 -19.59
C PRO A 207 -2.71 -9.37 -20.74
N GLU A 208 -3.16 -8.76 -21.85
CA GLU A 208 -2.33 -8.49 -23.02
C GLU A 208 -1.29 -7.38 -22.76
N ILE A 209 -1.64 -6.34 -22.00
CA ILE A 209 -0.68 -5.30 -21.63
C ILE A 209 0.36 -5.88 -20.68
N ILE A 210 -0.05 -6.65 -19.66
CA ILE A 210 0.88 -7.29 -18.73
C ILE A 210 1.79 -8.30 -19.44
N LYS A 211 1.25 -9.12 -20.35
CA LYS A 211 2.05 -10.04 -21.18
C LYS A 211 3.07 -9.27 -22.00
N ALA A 212 2.67 -8.16 -22.62
CA ALA A 212 3.56 -7.36 -23.44
C ALA A 212 4.69 -6.74 -22.63
N LEU A 213 4.36 -6.19 -21.46
CA LEU A 213 5.34 -5.67 -20.51
C LEU A 213 6.27 -6.78 -20.02
N TYR A 214 5.75 -7.95 -19.65
CA TYR A 214 6.59 -9.06 -19.19
C TYR A 214 7.56 -9.54 -20.27
N ASN A 215 7.08 -9.74 -21.51
CA ASN A 215 7.90 -10.22 -22.62
C ASN A 215 8.81 -9.13 -23.20
N GLY A 216 8.64 -7.86 -22.82
CA GLY A 216 9.35 -6.73 -23.41
C GLY A 216 8.98 -6.51 -24.88
N THR A 217 7.84 -7.04 -25.33
CA THR A 217 7.35 -6.83 -26.69
C THR A 217 6.87 -5.38 -26.83
N PRO A 218 7.19 -4.69 -27.94
CA PRO A 218 6.60 -3.39 -28.22
C PRO A 218 5.08 -3.49 -28.11
N ILE A 219 4.49 -2.66 -27.26
CA ILE A 219 3.04 -2.51 -27.21
C ILE A 219 2.67 -1.75 -28.48
N ASP A 220 1.81 -2.32 -29.33
CA ASP A 220 1.30 -1.58 -30.48
C ASP A 220 0.52 -0.38 -29.96
N TRP A 221 1.11 0.78 -30.16
CA TRP A 221 0.60 1.99 -29.57
C TRP A 221 -0.55 2.59 -30.37
N GLN A 222 -1.06 2.00 -31.46
CA GLN A 222 -2.18 2.60 -32.20
C GLN A 222 -3.42 2.94 -31.33
N GLY A 223 -3.57 2.35 -30.14
CA GLY A 223 -4.46 2.80 -29.06
C GLY A 223 -3.78 3.63 -27.94
N HIS A 224 -2.91 4.60 -28.27
CA HIS A 224 -1.94 5.18 -27.33
C HIS A 224 -2.58 5.73 -26.04
N ALA A 225 -3.78 6.32 -26.16
CA ALA A 225 -4.49 6.89 -25.03
C ALA A 225 -4.87 5.83 -23.99
N TYR A 226 -5.23 4.63 -24.44
CA TYR A 226 -5.64 3.52 -23.59
C TYR A 226 -4.47 2.99 -22.76
N VAL A 227 -3.33 2.73 -23.40
CA VAL A 227 -2.13 2.22 -22.73
C VAL A 227 -1.60 3.27 -21.76
N ALA A 228 -1.56 4.56 -22.14
CA ALA A 228 -1.13 5.63 -21.24
C ALA A 228 -2.01 5.74 -19.99
N GLN A 229 -3.34 5.62 -20.13
CA GLN A 229 -4.28 5.65 -19.00
C GLN A 229 -4.17 4.42 -18.10
N TYR A 230 -3.94 3.25 -18.71
CA TYR A 230 -3.68 2.02 -17.95
C TYR A 230 -2.39 2.15 -17.14
N LEU A 231 -1.29 2.55 -17.78
CA LEU A 231 0.00 2.75 -17.12
C LEU A 231 -0.06 3.83 -16.05
N ASP A 232 -0.86 4.87 -16.25
CA ASP A 232 -1.12 5.86 -15.21
C ASP A 232 -1.74 5.23 -13.97
N GLY A 233 -2.84 4.51 -14.12
CA GLY A 233 -3.47 3.85 -12.98
C GLY A 233 -2.53 2.89 -12.27
N PHE A 234 -1.78 2.12 -13.06
CA PHE A 234 -0.78 1.18 -12.56
C PHE A 234 0.30 1.88 -11.72
N ILE A 235 0.88 2.97 -12.25
CA ILE A 235 1.93 3.75 -11.59
C ILE A 235 1.41 4.54 -10.39
N SER A 236 0.22 5.14 -10.49
CA SER A 236 -0.45 5.84 -9.38
C SER A 236 -0.67 4.91 -8.20
N GLU A 237 -1.14 3.69 -8.43
CA GLU A 237 -1.33 2.71 -7.36
C GLU A 237 0.00 2.35 -6.68
N MET A 238 1.03 2.09 -7.49
CA MET A 238 2.37 1.79 -7.00
C MET A 238 3.02 2.92 -6.21
N HIS A 239 2.81 4.16 -6.64
CA HIS A 239 3.43 5.33 -6.05
C HIS A 239 2.73 5.76 -4.75
N GLU A 240 1.39 5.72 -4.74
CA GLU A 240 0.60 6.32 -3.65
C GLU A 240 0.10 5.30 -2.61
N LYS A 241 -0.14 4.04 -2.99
CA LYS A 241 -0.99 3.13 -2.20
C LYS A 241 -0.40 1.78 -1.81
N ILE A 242 0.59 1.27 -2.55
CA ILE A 242 1.22 -0.03 -2.22
C ILE A 242 2.09 0.01 -0.96
N LEU A 243 2.16 1.16 -0.29
CA LEU A 243 2.76 1.34 1.03
C LEU A 243 2.20 0.41 2.13
N PHE A 244 1.04 -0.24 1.93
CA PHE A 244 0.31 -0.93 3.00
C PHE A 244 0.17 -2.45 2.85
N LEU A 245 0.70 -3.07 1.79
CA LEU A 245 0.57 -4.52 1.58
C LEU A 245 1.94 -5.19 1.75
N ASN A 246 2.06 -5.99 2.82
CA ASN A 246 3.24 -6.78 3.23
C ASN A 246 4.41 -6.02 3.86
N GLY A 247 4.24 -5.61 5.12
CA GLY A 247 5.37 -5.48 6.06
C GLY A 247 6.41 -4.39 5.75
N GLY A 248 6.09 -3.43 4.88
CA GLY A 248 6.97 -2.29 4.58
C GLY A 248 7.97 -2.51 3.44
N GLN A 249 7.76 -3.49 2.54
CA GLN A 249 8.49 -3.50 1.28
C GLN A 249 7.96 -2.39 0.37
N PHE A 250 8.69 -1.29 0.30
CA PHE A 250 8.38 -0.17 -0.59
C PHE A 250 8.65 -0.59 -2.03
N CYS A 251 7.60 -0.65 -2.84
CA CYS A 251 7.70 -0.92 -4.29
C CYS A 251 7.95 0.39 -5.07
N ALA A 252 7.79 1.53 -4.40
CA ALA A 252 8.05 2.86 -4.92
C ALA A 252 9.45 3.03 -5.55
N PRO A 253 10.56 2.49 -5.00
CA PRO A 253 11.88 2.61 -5.61
C PRO A 253 12.02 1.92 -6.97
N LEU A 254 11.10 1.00 -7.32
CA LEU A 254 11.11 0.34 -8.62
C LEU A 254 10.59 1.25 -9.75
N ILE A 255 9.76 2.23 -9.41
CA ILE A 255 9.34 3.28 -10.34
C ILE A 255 10.35 4.41 -10.23
N SER A 256 11.08 4.66 -11.32
CA SER A 256 11.94 5.83 -11.36
C SER A 256 11.09 7.10 -11.31
N ALA A 257 11.56 8.14 -10.62
CA ALA A 257 10.94 9.47 -10.68
C ALA A 257 10.74 9.97 -12.13
N GLU A 258 11.61 9.47 -13.01
CA GLU A 258 11.57 9.69 -14.45
C GLU A 258 10.38 9.00 -15.15
N ALA A 259 9.92 7.83 -14.69
CA ALA A 259 8.71 7.21 -15.23
C ALA A 259 7.46 8.02 -14.88
N THR A 260 7.38 8.56 -13.66
CA THR A 260 6.27 9.42 -13.22
C THR A 260 6.24 10.76 -13.96
N SER A 261 7.39 11.38 -14.19
CA SER A 261 7.44 12.66 -14.92
C SER A 261 7.04 12.51 -16.40
N ARG A 262 7.38 11.38 -17.03
CA ARG A 262 7.04 11.09 -18.44
C ARG A 262 5.55 10.80 -18.66
N LEU A 263 4.81 10.38 -17.63
CA LEU A 263 3.36 10.14 -17.73
C LEU A 263 2.55 11.42 -17.93
N GLY A 264 2.95 12.54 -17.35
CA GLY A 264 2.18 13.79 -17.40
C GLY A 264 1.87 14.26 -18.83
N PRO A 265 2.91 14.44 -19.69
CA PRO A 265 2.71 14.80 -21.10
C PRO A 265 1.90 13.75 -21.88
N LEU A 266 2.09 12.45 -21.60
CA LEU A 266 1.33 11.37 -22.24
C LEU A 266 -0.16 11.44 -21.91
N LYS A 267 -0.52 11.70 -20.65
CA LYS A 267 -1.93 11.89 -20.23
C LYS A 267 -2.58 13.05 -20.95
N GLN A 268 -1.93 14.21 -20.93
CA GLN A 268 -2.48 15.43 -21.49
C GLN A 268 -2.76 15.24 -22.99
N ARG A 269 -1.86 14.56 -23.71
CA ARG A 269 -2.02 14.25 -25.14
C ARG A 269 -3.03 13.14 -25.41
N ALA A 270 -3.10 12.11 -24.56
CA ALA A 270 -4.12 11.07 -24.63
C ALA A 270 -5.54 11.65 -24.54
N SER A 271 -5.73 12.65 -23.68
CA SER A 271 -7.00 13.40 -23.56
C SER A 271 -7.35 14.14 -24.85
N TYR A 272 -6.38 14.71 -25.57
CA TYR A 272 -6.62 15.38 -26.85
C TYR A 272 -6.86 14.40 -28.01
N GLY A 273 -6.13 13.29 -28.06
CA GLY A 273 -6.30 12.25 -29.09
C GLY A 273 -7.68 11.57 -29.02
N ALA A 274 -8.21 11.36 -27.81
CA ALA A 274 -9.56 10.83 -27.60
C ALA A 274 -10.67 11.76 -28.13
N LEU A 275 -10.39 13.06 -28.28
CA LEU A 275 -11.33 14.04 -28.82
C LEU A 275 -11.19 14.23 -30.34
N GLY A 276 -10.06 13.84 -30.93
CA GLY A 276 -9.74 14.10 -32.35
C GLY A 276 -10.27 13.04 -33.33
N GLY A 277 -10.61 11.84 -32.87
CA GLY A 277 -11.00 10.70 -33.71
C GLY A 277 -12.48 10.33 -33.60
N GLY A 278 -13.37 11.08 -34.25
CA GLY A 278 -14.69 10.60 -34.66
C GLY A 278 -15.85 10.75 -33.66
N GLY A 279 -16.88 11.52 -34.06
CA GLY A 279 -18.26 11.42 -33.60
C GLY A 279 -18.59 11.86 -32.16
N TYR A 280 -19.83 12.35 -31.96
CA TYR A 280 -20.39 12.75 -30.66
C TYR A 280 -20.26 11.65 -29.57
N ASP A 281 -20.23 10.37 -29.98
CA ASP A 281 -20.11 9.21 -29.10
C ASP A 281 -18.77 9.11 -28.37
N ASN A 282 -17.66 9.57 -28.97
CA ASN A 282 -16.37 9.59 -28.30
C ASN A 282 -16.24 10.74 -27.30
N MET A 283 -17.01 11.81 -27.49
CA MET A 283 -17.05 12.93 -26.55
C MET A 283 -17.85 12.60 -25.29
N LEU A 284 -18.97 11.87 -25.43
CA LEU A 284 -19.83 11.48 -24.31
C LEU A 284 -19.28 10.29 -23.51
N ASN A 285 -18.76 9.26 -24.20
CA ASN A 285 -18.29 8.03 -23.55
C ASN A 285 -16.77 8.00 -23.28
N GLY A 286 -16.04 9.03 -23.72
CA GLY A 286 -14.60 9.14 -23.53
C GLY A 286 -14.20 9.07 -22.05
N PRO A 287 -14.70 9.96 -21.18
CA PRO A 287 -14.30 10.01 -19.77
C PRO A 287 -14.52 8.69 -19.02
N GLN A 288 -15.68 8.04 -19.20
CA GLN A 288 -15.99 6.77 -18.54
C GLN A 288 -15.05 5.65 -18.97
N ARG A 289 -14.76 5.55 -20.28
CA ARG A 289 -13.79 4.57 -20.78
C ARG A 289 -12.40 4.85 -20.21
N THR A 290 -12.01 6.12 -20.09
CA THR A 290 -10.69 6.44 -19.53
C THR A 290 -10.55 6.02 -18.07
N GLN A 291 -11.57 6.28 -17.26
CA GLN A 291 -11.57 5.92 -15.84
C GLN A 291 -11.53 4.40 -15.64
N MET A 292 -12.30 3.64 -16.43
CA MET A 292 -12.32 2.17 -16.34
C MET A 292 -10.94 1.56 -16.59
N VAL A 293 -10.19 2.12 -17.54
CA VAL A 293 -8.87 1.63 -17.94
C VAL A 293 -7.80 2.00 -16.92
N THR A 294 -7.85 3.21 -16.38
CA THR A 294 -7.02 3.63 -15.25
C THR A 294 -7.29 2.75 -14.03
N ASP A 295 -8.55 2.48 -13.70
CA ASP A 295 -8.88 1.61 -12.57
C ASP A 295 -8.46 0.15 -12.80
N ALA A 296 -8.44 -0.32 -14.06
CA ALA A 296 -7.87 -1.62 -14.39
C ALA A 296 -6.36 -1.66 -14.13
N GLY A 297 -5.62 -0.61 -14.53
CA GLY A 297 -4.20 -0.46 -14.21
C GLY A 297 -3.91 -0.52 -12.72
N ARG A 298 -4.72 0.17 -11.90
CA ARG A 298 -4.61 0.12 -10.43
C ARG A 298 -4.77 -1.28 -9.88
N ARG A 299 -5.84 -1.98 -10.28
CA ARG A 299 -6.11 -3.35 -9.81
C ARG A 299 -5.04 -4.34 -10.26
N ASP A 300 -4.54 -4.19 -11.47
CA ASP A 300 -3.49 -5.06 -11.99
C ASP A 300 -2.14 -4.81 -11.29
N ALA A 301 -1.83 -3.57 -10.89
CA ALA A 301 -0.68 -3.29 -10.03
C ALA A 301 -0.81 -4.02 -8.69
N LEU A 302 -1.93 -3.84 -7.98
CA LEU A 302 -2.20 -4.54 -6.72
C LEU A 302 -2.08 -6.06 -6.88
N MET A 303 -2.68 -6.61 -7.94
CA MET A 303 -2.63 -8.04 -8.19
C MET A 303 -1.22 -8.54 -8.49
N LEU A 304 -0.42 -7.78 -9.24
CA LEU A 304 0.97 -8.13 -9.54
C LEU A 304 1.76 -8.26 -8.24
N PHE A 305 1.65 -7.27 -7.36
CA PHE A 305 2.46 -7.25 -6.13
C PHE A 305 1.92 -8.18 -5.05
N ASN A 306 0.60 -8.35 -4.96
CA ASN A 306 0.02 -9.34 -4.04
C ASN A 306 0.39 -10.76 -4.45
N LYS A 307 0.41 -11.06 -5.75
CA LYS A 307 0.69 -12.42 -6.23
C LYS A 307 2.17 -12.73 -6.30
N PHE A 308 2.97 -11.80 -6.79
CA PHE A 308 4.38 -12.06 -7.09
C PHE A 308 5.33 -11.33 -6.13
N GLY A 309 4.89 -10.36 -5.35
CA GLY A 309 5.78 -9.54 -4.53
C GLY A 309 6.61 -8.55 -5.35
N CYS A 310 7.08 -7.49 -4.70
CA CYS A 310 7.80 -6.40 -5.37
C CYS A 310 9.21 -6.80 -5.81
N GLU A 311 9.84 -7.70 -5.06
CA GLU A 311 11.17 -8.21 -5.39
C GLU A 311 11.15 -9.45 -6.31
N SER A 312 10.01 -9.90 -6.84
CA SER A 312 10.07 -11.02 -7.80
C SER A 312 10.73 -10.64 -9.11
N GLY A 313 11.33 -11.62 -9.78
CA GLY A 313 11.81 -11.48 -11.15
C GLY A 313 10.71 -11.05 -12.13
N VAL A 314 9.47 -11.51 -11.92
CA VAL A 314 8.30 -11.14 -12.74
C VAL A 314 7.98 -9.66 -12.59
N SER A 315 7.79 -9.19 -11.35
CA SER A 315 7.51 -7.78 -11.06
C SER A 315 8.62 -6.88 -11.57
N ARG A 316 9.89 -7.21 -11.27
CA ARG A 316 11.04 -6.44 -11.76
C ARG A 316 11.12 -6.36 -13.28
N THR A 317 10.82 -7.47 -13.98
CA THR A 317 10.82 -7.50 -15.45
C THR A 317 9.72 -6.61 -16.03
N ILE A 318 8.49 -6.72 -15.51
CA ILE A 318 7.36 -5.89 -15.94
C ILE A 318 7.67 -4.41 -15.74
N ILE A 319 8.17 -4.02 -14.56
CA ILE A 319 8.49 -2.62 -14.26
C ILE A 319 9.62 -2.10 -15.14
N LYS A 320 10.68 -2.89 -15.34
CA LYS A 320 11.80 -2.52 -16.23
C LYS A 320 11.29 -2.25 -17.65
N ASN A 321 10.50 -3.17 -18.20
CA ASN A 321 10.01 -3.05 -19.56
C ASN A 321 8.94 -1.97 -19.70
N MET A 322 8.17 -1.69 -18.64
CA MET A 322 7.27 -0.54 -18.57
C MET A 322 8.04 0.77 -18.67
N ASN A 323 9.15 0.92 -17.95
CA ASN A 323 10.00 2.11 -18.05
C ASN A 323 10.58 2.28 -19.47
N ILE A 324 10.98 1.18 -20.11
CA ILE A 324 11.43 1.18 -21.52
C ILE A 324 10.30 1.55 -22.48
N ALA A 325 9.08 1.06 -22.24
CA ALA A 325 7.92 1.38 -23.07
C ALA A 325 7.55 2.86 -22.97
N LEU A 326 7.58 3.42 -21.75
CA LEU A 326 7.35 4.84 -21.51
C LEU A 326 8.41 5.71 -22.21
N SER A 327 9.68 5.33 -22.16
CA SER A 327 10.74 6.11 -22.82
C SER A 327 10.62 6.13 -24.34
N ARG A 328 10.33 4.99 -24.97
CA ARG A 328 10.12 4.90 -26.43
C ARG A 328 8.88 5.67 -26.91
N SER A 329 7.86 5.76 -26.07
CA SER A 329 6.64 6.50 -26.42
C SER A 329 6.94 7.99 -26.61
N GLU A 330 7.85 8.54 -25.81
CA GLU A 330 8.26 9.94 -25.87
C GLU A 330 8.91 10.29 -27.22
N ASP A 331 9.81 9.42 -27.70
CA ASP A 331 10.49 9.59 -28.98
C ASP A 331 9.51 9.61 -30.15
N THR A 332 8.61 8.61 -30.20
CA THR A 332 7.59 8.49 -31.25
C THR A 332 6.61 9.66 -31.23
N TYR A 333 6.27 10.16 -30.04
CA TYR A 333 5.36 11.30 -29.94
C TYR A 333 6.01 12.63 -30.29
N SER A 334 7.30 12.77 -29.98
CA SER A 334 8.05 13.97 -30.33
C SER A 334 8.15 14.15 -31.85
N SER A 335 8.25 13.06 -32.62
CA SER A 335 8.27 13.09 -34.09
C SER A 335 6.88 13.41 -34.66
N VAL A 336 5.82 12.74 -34.22
CA VAL A 336 4.45 13.00 -34.71
C VAL A 336 3.99 14.43 -34.39
N SER A 337 4.29 14.94 -33.19
CA SER A 337 3.93 16.32 -32.83
C SER A 337 4.66 17.32 -33.71
N ARG A 338 5.95 17.05 -34.02
CA ARG A 338 6.74 17.88 -34.93
C ARG A 338 6.18 17.83 -36.35
N ASP A 339 5.77 16.66 -36.84
CA ASP A 339 5.18 16.51 -38.17
C ASP A 339 3.81 17.17 -38.28
N MET A 340 2.96 17.07 -37.25
CA MET A 340 1.68 17.78 -37.19
C MET A 340 1.88 19.30 -37.17
N LEU A 341 2.80 19.81 -36.34
CA LEU A 341 3.12 21.24 -36.31
C LEU A 341 3.67 21.72 -37.66
N ASN A 342 4.59 20.97 -38.26
CA ASN A 342 5.15 21.26 -39.59
C ASN A 342 4.08 21.18 -40.71
N SER A 343 3.04 20.35 -40.54
CA SER A 343 1.93 20.27 -41.48
C SER A 343 0.94 21.44 -41.36
N MET A 344 0.82 22.02 -40.17
CA MET A 344 0.00 23.22 -39.92
C MET A 344 0.64 24.49 -40.50
N ASP A 345 1.98 24.51 -40.63
CA ASP A 345 2.73 25.62 -41.23
C ASP A 345 2.84 25.55 -42.76
N ARG A 346 2.25 24.53 -43.42
CA ARG A 346 2.24 24.46 -44.90
C ARG A 346 1.17 25.38 -45.50
N PRO A 347 1.54 26.45 -46.23
CA PRO A 347 0.57 27.30 -46.91
C PRO A 347 -0.17 26.50 -47.98
N GLY A 348 -1.51 26.40 -47.87
CA GLY A 348 -2.38 25.78 -48.88
C GLY A 348 -3.10 24.51 -48.46
N VAL A 349 -2.93 24.00 -47.23
CA VAL A 349 -3.80 22.94 -46.70
C VAL A 349 -5.10 23.60 -46.21
N PRO A 350 -6.30 23.25 -46.73
CA PRO A 350 -7.56 23.81 -46.24
C PRO A 350 -7.70 23.46 -44.76
N GLY A 351 -7.61 24.47 -43.89
CA GLY A 351 -7.84 24.31 -42.47
C GLY A 351 -9.20 23.65 -42.25
N PHE A 352 -9.24 22.65 -41.36
CA PHE A 352 -10.48 22.09 -40.83
C PHE A 352 -11.37 23.26 -40.36
N MET A 353 -12.36 23.62 -41.18
CA MET A 353 -13.35 24.62 -40.82
C MET A 353 -14.21 24.04 -39.69
N TYR A 354 -13.88 24.39 -38.46
CA TYR A 354 -14.89 24.50 -37.42
C TYR A 354 -15.89 25.56 -37.90
N LYS A 355 -17.12 25.14 -38.23
CA LYS A 355 -18.24 26.07 -38.44
C LYS A 355 -18.52 26.80 -37.12
N GLU A 356 -18.00 28.00 -36.99
CA GLU A 356 -18.49 28.99 -36.04
C GLU A 356 -19.86 29.50 -36.50
N ASN A 357 -20.93 28.92 -35.96
CA ASN A 357 -22.16 29.64 -35.65
C ASN A 357 -22.27 29.46 -34.12
N THR A 358 -22.24 30.47 -33.27
CA THR A 358 -23.05 31.69 -33.24
C THR A 358 -22.46 32.52 -32.10
N TYR A 359 -21.99 33.75 -32.32
CA TYR A 359 -22.00 34.88 -31.37
C TYR A 359 -21.46 36.11 -32.11
N ALA A 360 -22.28 36.66 -33.00
CA ALA A 360 -22.08 38.01 -33.51
C ALA A 360 -22.51 39.00 -32.42
N ASN A 361 -21.55 39.51 -31.66
CA ASN A 361 -21.51 40.87 -31.14
C ASN A 361 -20.31 41.00 -30.20
N LEU A 362 -19.20 41.50 -30.76
CA LEU A 362 -18.23 42.44 -30.16
C LEU A 362 -16.93 42.42 -30.99
N GLY A 363 -16.67 43.50 -31.72
CA GLY A 363 -15.34 43.84 -32.23
C GLY A 363 -14.87 43.07 -33.47
N LYS A 364 -14.22 43.80 -34.38
CA LYS A 364 -13.66 43.29 -35.64
C LYS A 364 -12.63 42.17 -35.41
N PRO A 365 -12.49 41.19 -36.33
CA PRO A 365 -11.42 40.20 -36.26
C PRO A 365 -10.07 40.89 -36.47
N VAL A 366 -9.18 40.81 -35.48
CA VAL A 366 -7.78 41.16 -35.64
C VAL A 366 -7.05 39.91 -36.12
N ASP A 367 -6.57 40.00 -37.37
CA ASP A 367 -5.50 39.22 -38.00
C ASP A 367 -4.84 38.13 -37.11
N GLY A 368 -5.12 36.87 -37.48
CA GLY A 368 -4.55 35.66 -36.88
C GLY A 368 -3.11 35.33 -37.32
N SER A 369 -2.28 36.32 -37.65
CA SER A 369 -0.85 36.10 -37.87
C SER A 369 -0.13 35.78 -36.54
N ARG A 370 0.46 34.58 -36.41
CA ARG A 370 1.48 34.24 -35.39
C ARG A 370 2.82 34.90 -35.74
N ASP A 371 2.83 36.23 -35.82
CA ASP A 371 4.06 36.98 -35.98
C ASP A 371 4.80 37.01 -34.63
N GLU A 372 5.86 36.22 -34.52
CA GLU A 372 6.73 36.13 -33.35
C GLU A 372 7.26 37.52 -32.93
N ASN A 373 7.46 38.44 -33.88
CA ASN A 373 7.87 39.80 -33.58
C ASN A 373 6.76 40.63 -32.90
N LYS A 374 5.48 40.36 -33.19
CA LYS A 374 4.36 40.98 -32.47
C LYS A 374 4.23 40.43 -31.05
N ILE A 375 4.53 39.15 -30.82
CA ILE A 375 4.53 38.54 -29.49
C ILE A 375 5.69 39.10 -28.65
N ILE A 376 6.89 39.15 -29.23
CA ILE A 376 8.07 39.76 -28.59
C ILE A 376 7.82 41.25 -28.31
N ALA A 377 7.21 42.00 -29.23
CA ALA A 377 6.86 43.40 -29.00
C ALA A 377 5.85 43.57 -27.85
N ARG A 378 4.88 42.65 -27.70
CA ARG A 378 3.92 42.66 -26.58
C ARG A 378 4.56 42.28 -25.25
N LEU A 379 5.48 41.31 -25.25
CA LEU A 379 6.25 40.94 -24.07
C LEU A 379 7.15 42.10 -23.61
N ASN A 380 7.85 42.75 -24.53
CA ASN A 380 8.68 43.92 -24.23
C ASN A 380 7.85 45.13 -23.77
N ALA A 381 6.62 45.30 -24.29
CA ALA A 381 5.71 46.34 -23.81
C ALA A 381 5.17 46.03 -22.40
N PHE A 382 4.91 44.76 -22.08
CA PHE A 382 4.49 44.32 -20.76
C PHE A 382 5.62 44.44 -19.73
N GLU A 383 6.85 44.06 -20.10
CA GLU A 383 8.03 44.19 -19.25
C GLU A 383 8.32 45.67 -18.92
N LYS A 384 8.10 46.59 -19.87
CA LYS A 384 8.16 48.04 -19.63
C LYS A 384 7.09 48.60 -18.69
N THR A 385 6.03 47.84 -18.40
CA THR A 385 5.01 48.22 -17.40
C THR A 385 5.33 47.71 -16.00
N LEU A 386 6.39 46.92 -15.87
CA LEU A 386 6.96 46.51 -14.59
C LEU A 386 8.09 47.49 -14.23
N ASP A 387 8.17 47.90 -12.96
CA ASP A 387 9.37 48.60 -12.48
C ASP A 387 10.55 47.63 -12.32
N ASP A 388 11.74 48.17 -11.98
CA ASP A 388 12.98 47.39 -11.85
C ASP A 388 12.88 46.27 -10.78
N ASP A 389 11.88 46.32 -9.89
CA ASP A 389 11.59 45.32 -8.86
C ASP A 389 10.46 44.33 -9.27
N GLY A 390 9.94 44.45 -10.49
CA GLY A 390 8.90 43.56 -11.04
C GLY A 390 7.47 43.89 -10.57
N HIS A 391 7.20 45.11 -10.13
CA HIS A 391 5.86 45.57 -9.75
C HIS A 391 5.13 46.24 -10.91
N MET A 392 3.83 45.94 -11.10
CA MET A 392 3.00 46.66 -12.07
C MET A 392 2.93 48.14 -11.72
N GLY A 393 3.22 49.01 -12.68
CA GLY A 393 3.21 50.46 -12.51
C GLY A 393 1.91 50.98 -11.90
N PHE A 394 2.04 51.89 -10.94
CA PHE A 394 0.97 52.40 -10.06
C PHE A 394 -0.29 52.91 -10.79
N ASN A 395 -0.18 53.33 -12.06
CA ASN A 395 -1.31 53.80 -12.87
C ASN A 395 -2.24 52.68 -13.34
N PHE A 396 -1.74 51.48 -13.64
CA PHE A 396 -2.56 50.38 -14.17
C PHE A 396 -3.51 49.80 -13.11
N ALA A 397 -3.04 49.69 -11.86
CA ALA A 397 -3.84 49.20 -10.74
C ALA A 397 -4.98 50.15 -10.35
N LYS A 398 -4.82 51.45 -10.61
CA LYS A 398 -5.83 52.49 -10.29
C LYS A 398 -6.99 52.47 -11.28
N GLU A 399 -6.75 52.08 -12.53
CA GLU A 399 -7.76 52.08 -13.59
C GLU A 399 -8.63 50.81 -13.62
N HIS A 400 -8.17 49.69 -13.02
CA HIS A 400 -8.85 48.39 -13.11
C HIS A 400 -8.92 47.59 -11.79
N PRO A 401 -9.61 48.09 -10.74
CA PRO A 401 -9.62 47.48 -9.39
C PRO A 401 -10.37 46.13 -9.26
N SER A 402 -11.11 45.72 -10.30
CA SER A 402 -11.93 44.50 -10.33
C SER A 402 -11.43 43.44 -11.32
N ALA A 403 -10.28 43.64 -11.96
CA ALA A 403 -9.73 42.66 -12.90
C ALA A 403 -9.27 41.38 -12.15
N PRO A 404 -9.72 40.18 -12.56
CA PRO A 404 -9.29 38.94 -11.93
C PRO A 404 -7.82 38.65 -12.28
N CYS A 405 -7.02 38.29 -11.27
CA CYS A 405 -5.63 37.83 -11.43
C CYS A 405 -5.60 36.48 -12.17
N VAL A 406 -5.71 36.51 -13.49
CA VAL A 406 -5.62 35.34 -14.37
C VAL A 406 -4.52 35.61 -15.36
N VAL A 407 -3.50 34.74 -15.39
CA VAL A 407 -2.46 34.78 -16.43
C VAL A 407 -3.16 34.52 -17.78
N PRO A 408 -3.13 35.48 -18.73
CA PRO A 408 -3.65 35.25 -20.07
C PRO A 408 -3.04 33.97 -20.67
N ARG A 409 -3.87 33.16 -21.32
CA ARG A 409 -3.52 31.78 -21.75
C ARG A 409 -2.31 31.73 -22.69
N ASP A 410 -2.06 32.85 -23.37
CA ASP A 410 -0.99 33.13 -24.32
C ASP A 410 0.35 33.52 -23.66
N ILE A 411 0.38 33.83 -22.36
CA ILE A 411 1.61 34.17 -21.59
C ILE A 411 2.18 32.94 -20.84
N ALA A 412 1.41 31.87 -20.70
CA ALA A 412 1.79 30.67 -19.93
C ALA A 412 2.98 29.86 -20.52
N ILE A 413 3.49 30.24 -21.69
CA ILE A 413 4.61 29.56 -22.36
C ILE A 413 5.96 30.01 -21.77
N ALA A 414 6.05 31.19 -21.15
CA ALA A 414 7.24 31.66 -20.44
C ALA A 414 7.09 31.46 -18.92
N VAL A 415 7.62 30.35 -18.41
CA VAL A 415 7.48 29.90 -17.00
C VAL A 415 7.95 30.97 -16.01
N GLU A 416 9.03 31.70 -16.33
CA GLU A 416 9.58 32.72 -15.43
C GLU A 416 8.65 33.94 -15.27
N SER A 417 8.09 34.45 -16.37
CA SER A 417 7.16 35.58 -16.37
C SER A 417 5.83 35.24 -15.70
N ALA A 418 5.34 34.01 -15.89
CA ALA A 418 4.15 33.51 -15.20
C ALA A 418 4.36 33.42 -13.67
N THR A 419 5.54 33.00 -13.24
CA THR A 419 5.90 32.88 -11.81
C THR A 419 6.02 34.25 -11.15
N LYS A 420 6.68 35.21 -11.81
CA LYS A 420 6.77 36.62 -11.34
C LYS A 420 5.38 37.26 -11.22
N PHE A 421 4.51 37.05 -12.21
CA PHE A 421 3.13 37.56 -12.19
C PHE A 421 2.29 36.95 -11.05
N GLN A 422 2.37 35.64 -10.82
CA GLN A 422 1.66 34.99 -9.72
C GLN A 422 2.14 35.49 -8.35
N ALA A 423 3.44 35.72 -8.17
CA ALA A 423 4.00 36.30 -6.95
C ALA A 423 3.49 37.73 -6.69
N ALA A 424 3.45 38.57 -7.73
CA ALA A 424 2.91 39.92 -7.64
C ALA A 424 1.41 39.93 -7.28
N CYS A 425 0.61 39.05 -7.89
CA CYS A 425 -0.82 38.89 -7.58
C CYS A 425 -1.06 38.41 -6.14
N LYS A 426 -0.20 37.53 -5.61
CA LYS A 426 -0.29 37.09 -4.21
C LYS A 426 -0.03 38.25 -3.24
N LYS A 427 1.05 39.01 -3.46
CA LYS A 427 1.41 40.17 -2.63
C LYS A 427 0.34 41.28 -2.67
N TYR A 428 -0.28 41.52 -3.83
CA TYR A 428 -1.39 42.48 -3.95
C TYR A 428 -2.63 42.07 -3.14
N LYS A 429 -2.97 40.76 -3.11
CA LYS A 429 -4.06 40.25 -2.26
C LYS A 429 -3.76 40.35 -0.77
N GLU A 430 -2.49 40.31 -0.37
CA GLU A 430 -2.08 40.45 1.03
C GLU A 430 -2.10 41.92 1.50
N LEU A 431 -1.97 42.88 0.58
CA LEU A 431 -1.98 44.33 0.86
C LEU A 431 -3.39 44.95 0.87
N ARG A 432 -4.42 44.22 0.39
CA ARG A 432 -5.82 44.63 0.37
C ARG A 432 -6.56 43.97 1.53
#